data_AF-A0A7L5YBP4-F1
#
_entry.id   AF-A0A7L5YBP4-F1
#
_cell.length_a   1.000
_cell.length_b   1.000
_cell.length_c   1.000
_cell.angle_alpha   90.00
_cell.angle_beta   90.00
_cell.angle_gamma   90.00
#
_symmetry.space_group_name_H-M   'P 1'
#
loop_
_entity.id
_entity.type
_entity.pdbx_description
1 polymer ?
#
loop_
_entity_poly.entity_id
_entity_poly.type
_entity_poly.pdbx_seq_one_letter_code
_entity_poly.pdbx_strand_id
1 'polypeptide(L)'
;MPEFFESVPFETATEIEQLARLTYELRENCNTVLQFHGVPDEAALLQKIQRGEVAEHPAYEHYLAARILADTRETARAALAERLKEANSK
;
A
#
# COMPACT_ATOMS: atom_id res chain seq x y z
N MET A 1 -0.35 22.67 17.08
CA MET A 1 -0.79 21.54 16.24
C MET A 1 -2.21 21.28 16.68
N PRO A 2 -3.25 21.58 15.87
CA PRO A 2 -4.62 21.38 16.33
C PRO A 2 -4.82 19.89 16.61
N GLU A 3 -5.37 19.58 17.77
CA GLU A 3 -5.55 18.21 18.28
C GLU A 3 -6.56 17.44 17.41
N PHE A 4 -6.09 16.87 16.29
CA PHE A 4 -6.87 15.99 15.41
C PHE A 4 -7.44 14.76 16.15
N PHE A 5 -6.95 14.46 17.35
CA PHE A 5 -7.34 13.32 18.18
C PHE A 5 -7.93 13.73 19.54
N GLU A 6 -8.28 15.00 19.77
CA GLU A 6 -8.78 15.45 21.09
C GLU A 6 -10.05 14.71 21.53
N SER A 7 -10.87 14.27 20.57
CA SER A 7 -12.10 13.50 20.78
C SER A 7 -11.97 12.00 20.53
N VAL A 8 -10.79 11.52 20.12
CA VAL A 8 -10.60 10.12 19.69
C VAL A 8 -9.99 9.31 20.84
N PRO A 9 -10.57 8.17 21.23
CA PRO A 9 -9.97 7.28 22.24
C PRO A 9 -8.54 6.92 21.85
N PHE A 10 -7.63 6.90 22.83
CA PHE A 10 -6.20 6.62 22.61
C PHE A 10 -5.96 5.32 21.80
N GLU A 11 -6.75 4.28 22.05
CA GLU A 11 -6.68 3.01 21.31
C GLU A 11 -7.01 3.22 19.83
N THR A 12 -8.10 3.93 19.52
CA THR A 12 -8.51 4.25 18.15
C THR A 12 -7.50 5.15 17.44
N ALA A 13 -6.93 6.14 18.13
CA ALA A 13 -5.88 6.99 17.57
C ALA A 13 -4.62 6.17 17.21
N THR A 14 -4.24 5.23 18.08
CA THR A 14 -3.10 4.33 17.87
C THR A 14 -3.33 3.40 16.67
N GLU A 15 -4.52 2.82 16.54
CA GLU A 15 -4.86 1.96 15.40
C GLU A 15 -4.85 2.73 14.07
N ILE A 16 -5.38 3.96 14.06
CA ILE A 16 -5.36 4.85 12.89
C ILE A 16 -3.90 5.13 12.49
N GLU A 17 -3.03 5.47 13.44
CA GLU A 17 -1.61 5.70 13.18
C GLU A 17 -0.93 4.46 12.60
N GLN A 18 -1.16 3.28 13.18
CA GLN A 18 -0.57 2.02 12.71
C GLN A 18 -1.02 1.66 11.29
N LEU A 19 -2.31 1.81 10.99
CA LEU A 19 -2.86 1.56 9.65
C LEU A 19 -2.35 2.57 8.62
N ALA A 20 -2.22 3.84 9.00
CA ALA A 20 -1.64 4.87 8.14
C ALA A 20 -0.16 4.57 7.83
N ARG A 21 0.62 4.19 8.85
CA ARG A 21 2.02 3.77 8.68
C ARG A 21 2.15 2.54 7.80
N LEU A 22 1.32 1.52 8.03
CA LEU A 22 1.30 0.30 7.22
C LEU A 22 0.99 0.61 5.75
N THR A 23 0.01 1.48 5.49
CA THR A 23 -0.35 1.90 4.13
C THR A 23 0.83 2.59 3.43
N TYR A 24 1.58 3.42 4.15
CA TYR A 24 2.78 4.08 3.65
C TYR A 24 3.91 3.07 3.35
N GLU A 25 4.22 2.17 4.28
CA GLU A 25 5.26 1.15 4.11
C GLU A 25 4.97 0.23 2.93
N LEU A 26 3.71 -0.20 2.77
CA LEU A 26 3.30 -1.02 1.63
C LEU A 26 3.47 -0.29 0.30
N ARG A 27 3.18 1.02 0.26
CA ARG A 27 3.42 1.86 -0.92
C ARG A 27 4.90 1.95 -1.25
N GLU A 28 5.76 2.19 -0.26
CA GLU A 28 7.21 2.32 -0.48
C GLU A 28 7.85 0.99 -0.90
N ASN A 29 7.41 -0.12 -0.31
CA ASN A 29 7.85 -1.45 -0.72
C ASN A 29 7.44 -1.75 -2.17
N CYS A 30 6.20 -1.42 -2.53
CA CYS A 30 5.72 -1.58 -3.91
C CYS A 30 6.54 -0.71 -4.88
N ASN A 31 6.77 0.56 -4.54
CA ASN A 31 7.59 1.48 -5.33
C ASN A 31 9.01 0.93 -5.53
N THR A 32 9.61 0.36 -4.48
CA THR A 32 10.96 -0.22 -4.54
C THR A 32 11.02 -1.36 -5.56
N VAL A 33 10.03 -2.26 -5.54
CA VAL A 33 9.95 -3.39 -6.48
C VAL A 33 9.76 -2.91 -7.92
N LEU A 34 8.94 -1.88 -8.13
CA LEU A 34 8.68 -1.32 -9.47
C LEU A 34 9.87 -0.52 -10.01
N GLN A 35 10.55 0.25 -9.14
CA GLN A 35 11.76 0.99 -9.48
C GLN A 35 12.91 0.06 -9.92
N PHE A 36 13.02 -1.12 -9.32
CA PHE A 36 13.99 -2.13 -9.74
C PHE A 36 13.86 -2.49 -11.23
N HIS A 37 12.63 -2.48 -11.76
CA HIS A 37 12.34 -2.78 -13.17
C HIS A 37 12.18 -1.52 -14.05
N GLY A 38 12.32 -0.33 -13.47
CA GLY A 38 12.14 0.95 -14.12
C GLY A 38 10.73 1.15 -14.68
N VAL A 39 9.71 0.64 -13.98
CA VAL A 39 8.31 0.71 -14.40
C VAL A 39 7.46 1.54 -13.43
N PRO A 40 6.39 2.18 -13.91
CA PRO A 40 5.53 3.00 -13.07
C PRO A 40 4.50 2.19 -12.26
N ASP A 41 4.07 1.04 -12.75
CA ASP A 41 3.01 0.21 -12.15
C ASP A 41 3.21 -1.29 -12.45
N GLU A 42 2.46 -2.16 -11.76
CA GLU A 42 2.56 -3.61 -11.95
C GLU A 42 2.13 -4.04 -13.36
N ALA A 43 1.19 -3.31 -13.96
CA ALA A 43 0.69 -3.59 -15.31
C ALA A 43 1.78 -3.38 -16.37
N ALA A 44 2.60 -2.34 -16.23
CA ALA A 44 3.75 -2.07 -17.08
C ALA A 44 4.82 -3.15 -16.91
N LEU A 45 5.05 -3.65 -15.68
CA LEU A 45 5.96 -4.79 -15.47
C LEU A 45 5.50 -6.01 -16.26
N LEU A 46 4.21 -6.35 -16.15
CA LEU A 46 3.64 -7.49 -16.86
C LEU A 46 3.75 -7.33 -18.39
N GLN A 47 3.53 -6.13 -18.92
CA GLN A 47 3.70 -5.86 -20.35
C GLN A 47 5.15 -6.07 -20.80
N LYS A 48 6.14 -5.61 -20.02
CA LYS A 48 7.57 -5.83 -20.34
C LYS A 48 7.92 -7.32 -20.34
N ILE A 49 7.37 -8.09 -19.40
CA ILE A 49 7.54 -9.56 -19.35
C ILE A 49 6.92 -10.19 -20.61
N GLN A 50 5.68 -9.82 -20.95
CA GLN A 50 4.96 -10.37 -22.12
C GLN A 50 5.66 -10.06 -23.45
N ARG A 51 6.32 -8.90 -23.54
CA ARG A 51 7.11 -8.51 -24.73
C ARG A 51 8.51 -9.13 -24.75
N GLY A 52 8.93 -9.81 -23.69
CA GLY A 52 10.29 -10.34 -23.55
C GLY A 52 11.35 -9.26 -23.37
N GLU A 53 10.98 -8.05 -22.94
CA GLU A 53 11.92 -6.96 -22.66
C GLU A 53 12.75 -7.20 -21.40
N VAL A 54 12.25 -8.07 -20.50
CA VAL A 54 12.93 -8.52 -19.29
C VAL A 54 12.84 -10.05 -19.20
N ALA A 55 13.80 -10.66 -18.51
CA ALA A 55 13.73 -12.09 -18.20
C ALA A 55 12.50 -12.38 -17.33
N GLU A 56 11.75 -13.44 -17.65
CA GLU A 56 10.54 -13.84 -16.92
C GLU A 56 10.82 -14.01 -15.43
N HIS A 57 11.95 -14.62 -15.09
CA HIS A 57 12.44 -14.71 -13.72
C HIS A 57 13.65 -13.78 -13.53
N PRO A 58 13.69 -12.95 -12.47
CA PRO A 58 12.76 -12.84 -11.34
C PRO A 58 11.61 -11.83 -11.55
N ALA A 59 11.35 -11.40 -12.79
CA ALA A 59 10.42 -10.30 -13.05
C ALA A 59 8.97 -10.65 -12.70
N TYR A 60 8.55 -11.89 -12.95
CA TYR A 60 7.20 -12.36 -12.67
C TYR A 60 6.94 -12.46 -11.16
N GLU A 61 7.92 -12.91 -10.37
CA GLU A 61 7.85 -12.90 -8.91
C GLU A 61 7.75 -11.47 -8.37
N HIS A 62 8.52 -10.54 -8.93
CA HIS A 62 8.44 -9.14 -8.55
C HIS A 62 7.09 -8.52 -8.92
N TYR A 63 6.51 -8.88 -10.08
CA TYR A 63 5.15 -8.50 -10.45
C TYR A 63 4.10 -9.03 -9.45
N LEU A 64 4.18 -10.32 -9.09
CA LEU A 64 3.29 -10.90 -8.10
C LEU A 64 3.44 -10.24 -6.73
N ALA A 65 4.68 -9.98 -6.30
CA ALA A 65 4.95 -9.28 -5.05
C ALA A 65 4.35 -7.87 -5.05
N ALA A 66 4.54 -7.09 -6.13
CA ALA A 66 3.97 -5.76 -6.25
C ALA A 66 2.43 -5.79 -6.20
N ARG A 67 1.79 -6.75 -6.88
CA ARG A 67 0.33 -6.94 -6.80
C ARG A 67 -0.16 -7.26 -5.40
N ILE A 68 0.50 -8.17 -4.70
CA ILE A 68 0.14 -8.52 -3.31
C ILE A 68 0.28 -7.29 -2.40
N LEU A 69 1.34 -6.50 -2.58
CA LEU A 69 1.56 -5.27 -1.82
C LEU A 69 0.45 -4.23 -2.10
N ALA A 70 0.06 -4.06 -3.36
CA ALA A 70 -1.03 -3.17 -3.76
C ALA A 70 -2.38 -3.60 -3.18
N ASP A 71 -2.73 -4.89 -3.27
CA ASP A 71 -3.98 -5.45 -2.73
C ASP A 71 -4.01 -5.34 -1.19
N THR A 72 -2.89 -5.62 -0.54
CA THR A 72 -2.75 -5.47 0.93
C THR A 72 -2.90 -4.00 1.34
N ARG A 73 -2.32 -3.07 0.56
CA ARG A 73 -2.44 -1.64 0.81
C ARG A 73 -3.88 -1.18 0.71
N GLU A 74 -4.62 -1.66 -0.28
CA GLU A 74 -6.04 -1.31 -0.44
C GLU A 74 -6.87 -1.85 0.73
N THR A 75 -6.57 -3.06 1.20
CA THR A 75 -7.20 -3.64 2.40
C THR A 75 -6.91 -2.81 3.65
N ALA A 76 -5.65 -2.41 3.87
CA ALA A 76 -5.26 -1.55 4.99
C ALA A 76 -5.92 -0.16 4.91
N ARG A 77 -6.02 0.41 3.70
CA ARG A 77 -6.70 1.68 3.46
C ARG A 77 -8.20 1.60 3.72
N ALA A 78 -8.86 0.50 3.33
CA ALA A 78 -10.27 0.28 3.64
C ALA A 78 -10.49 0.17 5.16
N ALA A 79 -9.64 -0.58 5.87
CA ALA A 79 -9.69 -0.67 7.32
C ALA A 79 -9.50 0.71 7.99
N LEU A 80 -8.54 1.52 7.51
CA LEU A 80 -8.33 2.88 7.98
C LEU A 80 -9.56 3.77 7.76
N ALA A 81 -10.19 3.68 6.58
CA ALA A 81 -11.37 4.46 6.25
C ALA A 81 -12.56 4.11 7.16
N GLU A 82 -12.77 2.83 7.48
CA GLU A 82 -13.81 2.42 8.43
C GLU A 82 -13.52 2.94 9.84
N ARG A 83 -12.29 2.83 10.34
CA ARG A 83 -11.92 3.37 11.67
C ARG A 83 -12.09 4.88 11.77
N LEU A 84 -11.77 5.61 10.70
CA LEU A 84 -12.00 7.06 10.63
C LEU A 84 -13.49 7.41 10.62
N LYS A 85 -14.33 6.63 9.94
CA LYS A 85 -15.79 6.84 9.99
C LYS A 85 -16.32 6.62 11.39
N GLU A 86 -15.92 5.54 12.06
CA GLU A 86 -16.33 5.22 13.44
C GLU A 86 -15.90 6.32 14.43
N ALA A 87 -14.69 6.87 14.26
CA ALA A 87 -14.20 7.97 15.09
C ALA A 87 -14.97 9.28 14.85
N ASN A 88 -15.40 9.56 13.62
CA ASN A 88 -16.13 10.79 13.26
C ASN A 88 -17.65 10.71 13.47
N SER A 89 -18.20 9.51 13.73
CA SER A 89 -19.65 9.30 13.93
C SER A 89 -20.06 9.19 15.40
N LYS A 90 -19.12 9.42 16.32
CA LYS A 90 -19.35 9.66 17.76
C LYS A 90 -19.19 11.13 18.09
#